data_AF-X1AGE9-F1
#
_entry.id   AF-X1AGE9-F1
#
_cell.length_a   1.000
_cell.length_b   1.000
_cell.length_c   1.000
_cell.angle_alpha   90.00
_cell.angle_beta   90.00
_cell.angle_gamma   90.00
#
_symmetry.space_group_name_H-M   'P 1'
#
loop_
_entity.id
_entity.type
_entity.pdbx_description
1 polymer ?
#
loop_
_entity_poly.entity_id
_entity_poly.type
_entity_poly.pdbx_seq_one_letter_code
_entity_poly.pdbx_strand_id
1 'polypeptide(L)'
;YQYEEWQMRSIIRRLRPTLWWRGGIDVVITHAPPRHIHDAEDPCHKGFECYRRLIEKYQPSYFIHGHIHREFSDPSERITVVGKTKVVNTYGYFFLEIESGPDAE
;
A
#
# COMPACT_ATOMS: atom_id res chain seq x y z
N TYR A 1 13.73 -15.11 3.98
CA TYR A 1 12.93 -14.81 5.19
C TYR A 1 11.69 -14.04 4.75
N GLN A 2 10.49 -14.51 5.12
CA GLN A 2 9.23 -13.78 4.91
C GLN A 2 8.81 -13.15 6.24
N TYR A 3 8.18 -11.99 6.18
CA TYR A 3 7.65 -11.34 7.37
C TYR A 3 6.30 -11.93 7.76
N GLU A 4 6.07 -12.05 9.06
CA GLU A 4 4.76 -12.38 9.62
C GLU A 4 3.96 -11.12 9.94
N GLU A 5 2.63 -11.27 10.03
CA GLU A 5 1.67 -10.20 10.31
C GLU A 5 2.06 -9.35 11.54
N TRP A 6 2.50 -9.99 12.63
CA TRP A 6 2.86 -9.26 13.85
C TRP A 6 4.14 -8.43 13.68
N GLN A 7 5.05 -8.83 12.80
CA GLN A 7 6.29 -8.09 12.51
C GLN A 7 5.96 -6.83 11.72
N MET A 8 5.16 -6.94 10.65
CA MET A 8 4.69 -5.77 9.90
C MET A 8 3.85 -4.82 10.75
N ARG A 9 2.95 -5.36 11.57
CA ARG A 9 2.19 -4.57 12.54
C ARG A 9 3.09 -3.84 13.54
N SER A 10 4.22 -4.44 13.93
CA SER A 10 5.18 -3.80 14.83
C SER A 10 5.93 -2.65 14.17
N ILE A 11 6.28 -2.77 12.89
CA ILE A 11 6.85 -1.67 12.10
C ILE A 11 5.86 -0.50 12.04
N ILE A 12 4.61 -0.75 11.64
CA ILE A 12 3.58 0.29 11.56
C ILE A 12 3.37 0.98 12.92
N ARG A 13 3.37 0.21 14.01
CA ARG A 13 3.25 0.78 15.37
C ARG A 13 4.38 1.74 15.71
N ARG A 14 5.62 1.42 15.31
CA ARG A 14 6.78 2.29 15.53
C ARG A 14 6.70 3.60 14.75
N LEU A 15 5.99 3.62 13.62
CA LEU A 15 5.76 4.83 12.82
C LEU A 15 4.68 5.76 13.42
N ARG A 16 3.77 5.25 14.27
CA ARG A 16 2.60 6.02 14.76
C ARG A 16 2.93 7.40 15.35
N PRO A 17 3.99 7.59 16.17
CA PRO A 17 4.32 8.92 16.69
C PRO A 17 4.67 9.91 15.57
N THR A 18 5.45 9.47 14.58
CA THR A 18 5.82 10.28 13.42
C THR A 18 4.60 10.63 12.57
N LEU A 19 3.73 9.64 12.30
CA LEU A 19 2.51 9.87 11.52
C LEU A 19 1.55 10.83 12.23
N TRP A 20 1.49 10.76 13.56
CA TRP A 20 0.69 11.69 14.36
C TRP A 20 1.28 13.11 14.30
N TRP A 21 2.60 13.26 14.46
CA TRP A 21 3.26 14.56 14.42
C TRP A 21 3.23 15.22 13.03
N ARG A 22 3.22 14.42 11.95
CA ARG A 22 3.12 14.90 10.56
C ARG A 22 1.69 15.04 10.05
N GLY A 23 0.68 14.72 10.86
CA GLY A 23 -0.73 14.83 10.47
C GLY A 23 -1.24 13.73 9.53
N GLY A 24 -0.41 12.75 9.14
CA GLY A 24 -0.85 11.68 8.24
C GLY A 24 0.28 11.10 7.40
N ILE A 25 -0.13 10.55 6.25
CA ILE A 25 0.72 9.97 5.21
C ILE A 25 0.01 10.11 3.85
N ASP A 26 0.74 10.56 2.84
CA ASP A 26 0.20 10.70 1.48
C ASP A 26 0.46 9.45 0.62
N VAL A 27 1.65 8.86 0.78
CA VAL A 27 2.13 7.73 -0.01
C VAL A 27 2.72 6.67 0.89
N VAL A 28 2.29 5.43 0.69
CA VAL A 28 2.86 4.24 1.33
C VAL A 28 3.48 3.38 0.26
N ILE A 29 4.71 2.92 0.47
CA ILE A 29 5.39 1.99 -0.43
C ILE A 29 5.79 0.76 0.35
N THR A 30 5.38 -0.41 -0.12
CA THR A 30 5.70 -1.71 0.48
C THR A 30 6.15 -2.69 -0.60
N HIS A 31 6.78 -3.78 -0.18
CA HIS A 31 7.05 -4.89 -1.10
C HIS A 31 5.77 -5.70 -1.36
N ALA A 32 5.15 -6.20 -0.28
CA ALA A 32 3.95 -7.03 -0.33
C ALA A 32 2.66 -6.20 -0.40
N PRO A 33 1.59 -6.75 -1.00
CA PRO A 33 0.28 -6.12 -1.05
C PRO A 33 -0.45 -6.08 0.30
N PRO A 34 -1.52 -5.25 0.43
CA PRO A 34 -2.51 -5.43 1.47
C PRO A 34 -3.24 -6.78 1.32
N ARG A 35 -3.65 -7.38 2.44
CA ARG A 35 -4.43 -8.62 2.42
C ARG A 35 -5.74 -8.43 1.63
N HIS A 36 -6.09 -9.41 0.81
CA HIS A 36 -7.28 -9.43 -0.06
C HIS A 36 -7.31 -8.34 -1.15
N ILE A 37 -6.21 -7.64 -1.39
CA ILE A 37 -6.10 -6.62 -2.45
C ILE A 37 -4.84 -6.93 -3.26
N HIS A 38 -5.03 -7.43 -4.49
CA HIS A 38 -3.97 -7.91 -5.37
C HIS A 38 -3.15 -9.10 -4.83
N ASP A 39 -3.40 -9.60 -3.63
CA ASP A 39 -2.67 -10.72 -3.05
C ASP A 39 -3.14 -12.09 -3.57
N ALA A 40 -2.51 -13.15 -3.07
CA ALA A 40 -2.97 -14.53 -3.29
C ALA A 40 -2.97 -15.33 -1.97
N GLU A 41 -3.57 -16.52 -1.98
CA GLU A 41 -3.67 -17.36 -0.78
C GLU A 41 -2.41 -18.21 -0.54
N ASP A 42 -1.49 -18.28 -1.51
CA ASP A 42 -0.24 -19.00 -1.30
C ASP A 42 0.69 -18.26 -0.32
N PRO A 43 1.55 -18.99 0.41
CA PRO A 43 2.35 -18.39 1.49
C PRO A 43 3.23 -17.22 1.04
N CYS A 44 3.73 -17.24 -0.20
CA CYS A 44 4.65 -16.22 -0.68
C CYS A 44 3.93 -14.93 -1.03
N HIS A 45 2.74 -15.01 -1.61
CA HIS A 45 2.03 -13.84 -2.14
C HIS A 45 0.90 -13.35 -1.24
N LYS A 46 0.75 -13.93 -0.05
CA LYS A 46 -0.22 -13.50 0.93
C LYS A 46 0.09 -12.10 1.46
N GLY A 47 -0.87 -11.20 1.33
CA GLY A 47 -0.76 -9.82 1.80
C GLY A 47 -0.95 -9.69 3.31
N PHE A 48 -0.76 -8.47 3.82
CA PHE A 48 -0.85 -8.17 5.25
C PHE A 48 -2.14 -7.45 5.64
N GLU A 49 -2.77 -7.90 6.72
CA GLU A 49 -4.02 -7.32 7.25
C GLU A 49 -3.75 -5.95 7.89
N CYS A 50 -2.57 -5.76 8.48
CA CYS A 50 -2.18 -4.48 9.06
C CYS A 50 -2.08 -3.35 8.02
N TYR A 51 -1.84 -3.68 6.75
CA TYR A 51 -1.88 -2.69 5.66
C TYR A 51 -3.30 -2.23 5.35
N ARG A 52 -4.29 -3.13 5.40
CA ARG A 52 -5.71 -2.72 5.31
C ARG A 52 -6.08 -1.74 6.41
N ARG A 53 -5.71 -2.06 7.66
CA ARG A 53 -5.97 -1.16 8.81
C ARG A 53 -5.26 0.18 8.69
N LEU A 54 -4.08 0.20 8.06
CA LEU A 54 -3.35 1.43 7.78
C LEU A 54 -4.08 2.28 6.74
N ILE A 55 -4.54 1.67 5.64
CA ILE A 55 -5.35 2.31 4.60
C ILE A 55 -6.65 2.87 5.20
N GLU A 56 -7.38 2.06 5.96
CA GLU A 56 -8.64 2.46 6.59
C GLU A 56 -8.46 3.64 7.56
N LYS A 57 -7.35 3.66 8.31
CA LYS A 57 -7.10 4.69 9.32
C LYS A 57 -6.57 6.00 8.75
N TYR A 58 -5.60 5.93 7.84
CA TYR A 58 -4.87 7.11 7.37
C TYR A 58 -5.30 7.58 5.99
N GLN A 59 -6.01 6.74 5.23
CA GLN A 59 -6.50 7.04 3.88
C GLN A 59 -5.46 7.74 2.99
N PRO A 60 -4.21 7.20 2.86
CA PRO A 60 -3.20 7.82 1.99
C PRO A 60 -3.72 7.89 0.56
N SER A 61 -3.31 8.89 -0.21
CA SER A 61 -3.65 8.99 -1.64
C SER A 61 -3.20 7.75 -2.42
N TYR A 62 -2.03 7.20 -2.07
CA TYR A 62 -1.45 6.04 -2.74
C TYR A 62 -0.92 4.98 -1.77
N PHE A 63 -1.19 3.72 -2.08
CA PHE A 63 -0.51 2.55 -1.49
C PHE A 63 0.12 1.75 -2.63
N ILE A 64 1.44 1.74 -2.72
CA ILE A 64 2.19 1.19 -3.83
C ILE A 64 2.86 -0.11 -3.38
N HIS A 65 2.65 -1.19 -4.11
CA HIS A 65 3.30 -2.46 -3.84
C HIS A 65 3.81 -3.14 -5.12
N GLY A 66 4.67 -4.12 -4.93
CA GLY A 66 5.09 -5.05 -5.97
C GLY A 66 4.75 -6.48 -5.57
N HIS A 67 5.72 -7.38 -5.74
CA HIS A 67 5.73 -8.78 -5.31
C HIS A 67 4.69 -9.71 -5.97
N ILE A 68 3.57 -9.18 -6.44
CA ILE A 68 2.55 -9.93 -7.16
C ILE A 68 2.83 -9.84 -8.64
N HIS A 69 3.35 -10.94 -9.19
CA HIS A 69 3.71 -11.06 -10.60
C HIS A 69 2.46 -11.35 -11.43
N ARG A 70 1.83 -10.28 -11.91
CA ARG A 70 0.66 -10.34 -12.78
C ARG A 70 0.96 -9.62 -14.10
N GLU A 71 0.54 -10.22 -15.20
CA GLU A 71 0.52 -9.54 -16.50
C GLU A 71 -0.70 -8.63 -16.58
N PHE A 72 -0.51 -7.44 -17.15
CA PHE A 72 -1.57 -6.42 -17.27
C PHE A 72 -1.70 -6.06 -18.75
N SER A 73 -2.91 -6.17 -19.30
CA SER A 73 -3.18 -5.76 -20.68
C SER A 73 -3.42 -4.25 -20.76
N ASP A 74 -4.01 -3.68 -19.72
CA ASP A 74 -4.21 -2.24 -19.55
C ASP A 74 -3.56 -1.73 -18.25
N PRO A 75 -2.87 -0.56 -18.25
CA PRO A 75 -2.28 0.01 -17.04
C PRO A 75 -3.26 0.24 -15.88
N SER A 76 -4.54 0.48 -16.16
CA SER A 76 -5.58 0.68 -15.14
C SER A 76 -5.87 -0.58 -14.32
N GLU A 77 -5.63 -1.78 -14.86
CA GLU A 77 -5.79 -3.05 -14.14
C GLU A 77 -4.86 -3.18 -12.92
N ARG A 78 -3.80 -2.36 -12.88
CA ARG A 78 -2.85 -2.31 -11.76
C ARG A 78 -3.41 -1.59 -10.53
N ILE A 79 -4.52 -0.86 -10.70
CA ILE A 79 -5.03 0.09 -9.72
C ILE A 79 -6.37 -0.41 -9.17
N THR A 80 -6.43 -0.60 -7.85
CA THR A 80 -7.68 -0.79 -7.13
C THR A 80 -7.91 0.38 -6.19
N VAL A 81 -9.12 0.93 -6.16
CA VAL A 81 -9.49 2.01 -5.24
C VAL A 81 -10.12 1.43 -3.98
N VAL A 82 -9.55 1.77 -2.82
CA VAL A 82 -10.05 1.37 -1.50
C VAL A 82 -10.33 2.61 -0.67
N GLY A 83 -11.60 2.98 -0.57
CA GLY A 83 -11.99 4.29 -0.03
C GLY A 83 -11.43 5.41 -0.89
N LYS A 84 -10.49 6.20 -0.34
CA LYS A 84 -9.79 7.28 -1.06
C LYS A 84 -8.40 6.86 -1.56
N THR A 85 -7.92 5.67 -1.18
CA THR A 85 -6.57 5.21 -1.48
C THR A 85 -6.55 4.46 -2.81
N LYS A 86 -5.65 4.86 -3.71
CA LYS A 86 -5.30 4.07 -4.90
C LYS A 86 -4.23 3.05 -4.51
N VAL A 87 -4.59 1.77 -4.50
CA VAL A 87 -3.64 0.66 -4.33
C VAL A 87 -3.08 0.28 -5.70
N VAL A 88 -1.77 0.37 -5.88
CA VAL A 88 -1.11 0.24 -7.19
C VAL A 88 -0.10 -0.90 -7.18
N ASN A 89 -0.26 -1.86 -8.10
CA ASN A 89 0.73 -2.91 -8.36
C ASN A 89 1.73 -2.49 -9.44
N THR A 90 3.00 -2.37 -9.07
CA THR A 90 4.09 -1.89 -9.93
C THR A 90 4.93 -3.00 -10.56
N TYR A 91 4.47 -4.26 -10.56
CA TYR A 91 5.20 -5.37 -11.18
C TYR A 91 5.63 -5.06 -12.63
N GLY A 92 6.91 -5.29 -12.93
CA GLY A 92 7.58 -4.79 -14.13
C GLY A 92 7.98 -3.32 -13.95
N TYR A 93 7.08 -2.41 -14.28
CA TYR A 93 7.17 -0.98 -13.97
C TYR A 93 5.78 -0.34 -14.07
N PHE A 94 5.62 0.83 -13.46
CA PHE A 94 4.44 1.66 -13.61
C PHE A 94 4.84 3.14 -13.47
N PHE A 95 4.46 3.96 -14.44
CA PHE A 95 4.67 5.40 -14.36
C PHE A 95 3.53 6.03 -13.59
N LEU A 96 3.86 6.60 -12.43
CA LEU A 96 2.92 7.30 -11.58
C LEU A 96 3.36 8.77 -11.48
N GLU A 97 2.49 9.65 -11.95
CA GLU A 97 2.62 11.09 -11.71
C GLU A 97 1.87 11.44 -10.43
N ILE A 98 2.57 12.08 -9.51
CA ILE A 98 2.01 12.56 -8.25
C ILE A 98 2.17 14.06 -8.24
N GLU A 99 1.05 14.76 -8.31
CA GLU A 99 1.03 16.19 -8.10
C GLU A 99 1.24 16.47 -6.61
N SER A 100 2.21 17.34 -6.29
CA SER A 100 2.22 17.99 -4.99
C SER A 100 1.11 19.03 -4.98
N GLY A 101 -0.06 18.68 -4.48
CA GLY A 101 -1.12 19.67 -4.29
C GLY A 101 -0.64 20.77 -3.32
N PRO A 102 -0.91 22.06 -3.60
CA PRO A 102 -0.70 23.16 -2.65
C PRO A 102 -1.84 23.27 -1.60
N ASP A 103 -2.52 22.18 -1.24
CA ASP A 103 -3.79 22.25 -0.48
C ASP A 103 -3.72 21.47 0.85
N ALA A 104 -2.86 21.97 1.75
CA ALA A 104 -3.09 21.87 3.18
C ALA A 104 -3.43 23.27 3.69
N GLU A 105 -4.63 23.77 3.34
CA GLU A 105 -5.33 24.80 4.12
C GLU A 105 -6.28 24.14 5.12
#